data_AF-A0A9N9GSV7-F1
#
_entry.id   AF-A0A9N9GSV7-F1
#
_cell.length_a   1.000
_cell.length_b   1.000
_cell.length_c   1.000
_cell.angle_alpha   90.00
_cell.angle_beta   90.00
_cell.angle_gamma   90.00
#
_symmetry.space_group_name_H-M   'P 1'
#
loop_
_entity.id
_entity.type
_entity.pdbx_description
1 polymer ?
#
loop_
_entity_poly.entity_id
_entity_poly.type
_entity_poly.pdbx_seq_one_letter_code
_entity_poly.pdbx_strand_id
1 'polypeptide(L)'
;MESGELAKRLSLLEDQKNLLLGWIREEDSSSVDYDNEETGEKLTPVNMVHAEDTLVERQSLSTLEFRVHHLEKSIFGYDTRSNKVLAQERLKEQLTLLKRVDEIKKDFNALIRDGADGLKSFLEIYDQVSDLVSPFKDSALAMERAILTPEAKAEIICSSAEELKIVAENLKQINELQDIIDAPEFKGLDKLFPQITPIETKNIDQVAKTNEASARITHLLDRYNDIVNVLSEIFISWDHILSTLDANISALERAKAR
;
A
#
# COMPACT_ATOMS: atom_id res chain seq x y z
N MET A 1 38.15 9.23 -17.03
CA MET A 1 37.49 10.38 -16.35
C MET A 1 36.19 9.99 -15.63
N GLU A 2 35.55 8.86 -15.96
CA GLU A 2 34.24 8.46 -15.41
C GLU A 2 34.26 7.97 -13.95
N SER A 3 35.39 7.44 -13.47
CA SER A 3 35.52 6.94 -12.08
C SER A 3 35.39 8.06 -11.02
N GLY A 4 35.83 9.28 -11.35
CA GLY A 4 35.70 10.43 -10.45
C GLY A 4 34.28 10.98 -10.34
N GLU A 5 33.44 10.75 -11.36
CA GLU A 5 32.05 11.20 -11.36
C GLU A 5 31.15 10.21 -10.60
N LEU A 6 31.44 8.91 -10.70
CA LEU A 6 30.77 7.88 -9.90
C LEU A 6 31.07 8.03 -8.40
N ALA A 7 32.30 8.38 -8.04
CA ALA A 7 32.66 8.65 -6.65
C ALA A 7 31.91 9.87 -6.08
N LYS A 8 31.72 10.92 -6.89
CA LYS A 8 30.92 12.10 -6.49
C LYS A 8 29.44 11.76 -6.34
N ARG A 9 28.88 10.92 -7.21
CA ARG A 9 27.48 10.49 -7.11
C ARG A 9 27.23 9.58 -5.90
N LEU A 10 28.19 8.71 -5.56
CA LEU A 10 28.12 7.88 -4.36
C LEU A 10 28.23 8.71 -3.07
N SER A 11 29.14 9.70 -3.04
CA SER A 11 29.24 10.64 -1.91
C SER A 11 27.93 11.41 -1.71
N LEU A 12 27.33 11.90 -2.79
CA LEU A 12 26.07 12.64 -2.73
C LEU A 12 24.92 11.76 -2.21
N LEU A 13 24.90 10.47 -2.57
CA LEU A 13 23.90 9.51 -2.11
C LEU A 13 24.07 9.16 -0.63
N GLU A 14 25.30 9.03 -0.15
CA GLU A 14 25.58 8.76 1.28
C GLU A 14 25.23 9.99 2.13
N ASP A 15 25.47 11.21 1.63
CA ASP A 15 25.07 12.45 2.30
C ASP A 15 23.53 12.59 2.37
N GLN A 16 22.81 12.21 1.31
CA GLN A 16 21.33 12.19 1.32
C GLN A 16 20.78 11.14 2.28
N LYS A 17 21.40 9.96 2.37
CA LYS A 17 21.02 8.90 3.29
C LYS A 17 21.27 9.30 4.75
N ASN A 18 22.38 9.97 5.04
CA ASN A 18 22.69 10.46 6.38
C ASN A 18 21.76 11.61 6.81
N LEU A 19 21.31 12.44 5.88
CA LEU A 19 20.27 13.44 6.15
C LEU A 19 18.94 12.80 6.54
N LEU A 20 18.57 11.71 5.85
CA LEU A 20 17.33 10.96 6.09
C LEU A 20 17.38 10.18 7.42
N LEU A 21 18.53 9.62 7.78
CA LEU A 21 18.75 8.97 9.08
C LEU A 21 18.83 9.96 10.25
N GLY A 22 19.28 11.19 10.01
CA GLY A 22 19.27 12.26 11.00
C GLY A 22 17.85 12.68 11.38
N TRP A 23 16.95 12.79 10.40
CA TRP A 23 15.53 13.14 10.63
C TRP A 23 14.76 12.08 11.43
N ILE A 24 15.09 10.79 11.26
CA ILE A 24 14.43 9.71 11.99
C ILE A 24 14.85 9.66 13.47
N ARG A 25 16.00 10.25 13.83
CA ARG A 25 16.55 10.16 15.18
C ARG A 25 16.17 11.33 16.09
N GLU A 26 15.56 12.40 15.57
CA GLU A 26 15.20 13.59 16.35
C GLU A 26 13.74 13.64 16.84
N GLU A 27 12.89 12.65 16.53
CA GLU A 27 11.49 12.63 17.01
C GLU A 27 11.22 11.76 18.25
N ASP A 28 12.21 11.00 18.75
CA ASP A 28 12.09 10.21 20.00
C ASP A 28 12.84 10.87 21.16
N SER A 29 12.39 12.06 21.55
CA SER A 29 12.69 12.63 22.87
C SER A 29 11.54 13.51 23.35
N SER A 30 10.42 12.87 23.71
CA SER A 30 9.48 13.45 24.68
C SER A 30 9.34 12.49 25.86
N SER A 31 10.00 12.89 26.95
CA SER A 31 9.91 12.24 28.25
C SER A 31 8.49 12.38 28.78
N VAL A 32 7.82 11.25 29.01
CA VAL A 32 6.64 11.20 29.86
C VAL A 32 7.10 10.70 31.23
N ASP A 33 7.22 11.63 32.17
CA ASP A 33 7.39 11.35 33.58
C ASP A 33 6.17 10.57 34.09
N TYR A 34 6.38 9.31 34.45
CA TYR A 34 5.51 8.58 35.36
C TYR A 34 6.30 8.35 36.65
N ASP A 35 6.02 9.21 37.65
CA ASP A 35 6.24 8.89 39.05
C ASP A 35 5.44 7.63 39.38
N ASN A 36 6.12 6.49 39.48
CA ASN A 36 5.54 5.27 40.03
C ASN A 36 6.37 4.89 41.26
N GLU A 37 5.85 5.25 42.43
CA GLU A 37 6.37 4.84 43.72
C GLU A 37 6.40 3.32 43.80
N GLU A 38 7.63 2.81 43.82
CA GLU A 38 7.98 1.44 44.10
C GLU A 38 7.64 1.13 45.58
N THR A 39 6.43 0.64 45.84
CA THR A 39 6.12 -0.07 47.09
C THR A 39 6.04 -1.56 46.79
N GLY A 40 7.16 -2.24 47.03
CA GLY A 40 7.25 -3.69 46.97
C GLY A 40 6.34 -4.35 48.01
N GLU A 41 5.12 -4.70 47.62
CA GLU A 41 4.29 -5.61 48.39
C GLU A 41 4.61 -7.06 48.06
N LYS A 42 5.17 -7.72 49.07
CA LYS A 42 5.53 -9.14 49.09
C LYS A 42 4.33 -10.01 48.71
N LEU A 43 4.52 -10.83 47.68
CA LEU A 43 3.63 -11.93 47.32
C LEU A 43 3.43 -12.84 48.54
N THR A 44 2.23 -12.82 49.12
CA THR A 44 1.81 -13.79 50.13
C THR A 44 1.16 -15.00 49.48
N PRO A 45 1.25 -16.20 50.08
CA PRO A 45 0.83 -17.48 49.47
C PRO A 45 -0.69 -17.60 49.23
N VAL A 46 -1.47 -16.63 49.70
CA VAL A 46 -2.94 -16.63 49.64
C VAL A 46 -3.45 -16.24 48.25
N ASN A 47 -2.66 -15.52 47.45
CA ASN A 47 -3.06 -15.11 46.09
C ASN A 47 -2.92 -16.21 45.02
N MET A 48 -2.32 -17.36 45.34
CA MET A 48 -2.23 -18.48 44.40
C MET A 48 -3.50 -19.32 44.32
N VAL A 49 -4.38 -19.27 45.32
CA VAL A 49 -5.62 -20.06 45.35
C VAL A 49 -6.73 -19.42 44.51
N HIS A 50 -6.65 -18.10 44.25
CA HIS A 50 -7.58 -17.38 43.37
C HIS A 50 -7.05 -17.16 41.95
N ALA A 51 -5.85 -17.66 41.63
CA ALA A 51 -5.28 -17.56 40.29
C ALA A 51 -6.09 -18.37 39.27
N GLU A 52 -6.70 -19.49 39.69
CA GLU A 52 -7.52 -20.32 38.81
C GLU A 52 -8.92 -19.70 38.59
N ASP A 53 -9.53 -19.14 39.62
CA ASP A 53 -10.80 -18.41 39.50
C ASP A 53 -10.63 -17.17 38.61
N THR A 54 -9.54 -16.41 38.77
CA THR A 54 -9.25 -15.24 37.93
C THR A 54 -8.85 -15.60 36.50
N LEU A 55 -8.28 -16.79 36.26
CA LEU A 55 -8.01 -17.30 34.90
C LEU A 55 -9.30 -17.74 34.19
N VAL A 56 -10.22 -18.41 34.89
CA VAL A 56 -11.54 -18.79 34.37
C VAL A 56 -12.41 -17.56 34.14
N GLU A 57 -12.35 -16.57 35.04
CA GLU A 57 -12.99 -15.27 34.84
C GLU A 57 -12.37 -14.52 33.64
N ARG A 58 -11.06 -14.53 33.47
CA ARG A 58 -10.41 -13.93 32.27
C ARG A 58 -10.77 -14.65 30.98
N GLN A 59 -10.87 -15.97 30.99
CA GLN A 59 -11.32 -16.74 29.82
C GLN A 59 -12.80 -16.48 29.50
N SER A 60 -13.67 -16.43 30.52
CA SER A 60 -15.09 -16.10 30.33
C SER A 60 -15.29 -14.65 29.89
N LEU A 61 -14.47 -13.71 30.37
CA LEU A 61 -14.46 -12.32 29.89
C LEU A 61 -13.96 -12.23 28.45
N SER A 62 -12.87 -12.91 28.08
CA SER A 62 -12.37 -12.90 26.70
C SER A 62 -13.35 -13.53 25.69
N THR A 63 -14.05 -14.59 26.09
CA THR A 63 -15.10 -15.20 25.26
C THR A 63 -16.33 -14.30 25.16
N LEU A 64 -16.68 -13.58 26.22
CA LEU A 64 -17.74 -12.58 26.19
C LEU A 64 -17.38 -11.39 25.31
N GLU A 65 -16.15 -10.87 25.43
CA GLU A 65 -15.64 -9.78 24.59
C GLU A 65 -15.62 -10.17 23.12
N PHE A 66 -15.19 -11.39 22.78
CA PHE A 66 -15.26 -11.89 21.41
C PHE A 66 -16.70 -11.95 20.89
N ARG A 67 -17.64 -12.42 21.72
CA ARG A 67 -19.07 -12.46 21.36
C ARG A 67 -19.69 -11.08 21.22
N VAL A 68 -19.34 -10.15 22.11
CA VAL A 68 -19.78 -8.75 22.04
C VAL A 68 -19.20 -8.10 20.80
N HIS A 69 -17.91 -8.26 20.52
CA HIS A 69 -17.28 -7.77 19.31
C HIS A 69 -17.92 -8.36 18.04
N HIS A 70 -18.27 -9.65 18.04
CA HIS A 70 -18.99 -10.28 16.95
C HIS A 70 -20.40 -9.69 16.76
N LEU A 71 -21.12 -9.41 17.85
CA LEU A 71 -22.43 -8.75 17.81
C LEU A 71 -22.32 -7.30 17.33
N GLU A 72 -21.33 -6.55 17.82
CA GLU A 72 -21.04 -5.19 17.36
C GLU A 72 -20.73 -5.19 15.86
N LYS A 73 -19.89 -6.11 15.41
CA LYS A 73 -19.54 -6.28 14.00
C LYS A 73 -20.74 -6.67 13.14
N SER A 74 -21.66 -7.45 13.69
CA SER A 74 -22.90 -7.86 13.00
C SER A 74 -23.92 -6.72 12.91
N ILE A 75 -23.94 -5.82 13.91
CA ILE A 75 -24.87 -4.67 13.96
C ILE A 75 -24.31 -3.46 13.19
N PHE A 76 -23.00 -3.20 13.27
CA PHE A 76 -22.35 -2.01 12.72
C PHE A 76 -21.55 -2.27 11.43
N GLY A 77 -21.37 -3.53 11.02
CA GLY A 77 -20.64 -3.90 9.80
C GLY A 77 -19.12 -3.84 9.93
N TYR A 78 -18.42 -4.33 8.89
CA TYR A 78 -16.96 -4.50 8.86
C TYR A 78 -16.13 -3.21 8.75
N ASP A 79 -16.76 -2.03 8.62
CA ASP A 79 -16.07 -0.78 8.34
C ASP A 79 -16.27 0.23 9.48
N THR A 80 -15.33 0.28 10.43
CA THR A 80 -15.37 1.19 11.58
C THR A 80 -14.83 2.59 11.28
N ARG A 81 -14.34 2.87 10.06
CA ARG A 81 -13.82 4.19 9.68
C ARG A 81 -14.82 5.01 8.87
N SER A 82 -15.53 4.40 7.93
CA SER A 82 -16.57 5.08 7.16
C SER A 82 -17.89 5.21 7.95
N ASN A 83 -18.25 4.17 8.72
CA ASN A 83 -19.52 4.16 9.44
C ASN A 83 -19.52 4.96 10.75
N LYS A 84 -18.43 5.49 11.31
CA LYS A 84 -18.54 6.28 12.56
C LYS A 84 -19.23 7.63 12.36
N VAL A 85 -19.01 8.26 11.20
CA VAL A 85 -19.65 9.53 10.83
C VAL A 85 -21.11 9.28 10.44
N LEU A 86 -21.36 8.24 9.62
CA LEU A 86 -22.72 7.83 9.26
C LEU A 86 -23.50 7.21 10.43
N ALA A 87 -22.84 6.55 11.38
CA ALA A 87 -23.48 5.99 12.57
C ALA A 87 -23.78 7.08 13.60
N GLN A 88 -23.01 8.17 13.71
CA GLN A 88 -23.39 9.30 14.57
C GLN A 88 -24.60 10.06 14.03
N GLU A 89 -24.73 10.23 12.72
CA GLU A 89 -25.95 10.76 12.10
C GLU A 89 -27.12 9.78 12.22
N ARG A 90 -26.89 8.48 11.95
CA ARG A 90 -27.92 7.43 12.10
C ARG A 90 -28.26 7.12 13.56
N LEU A 91 -27.41 7.47 14.53
CA LEU A 91 -27.67 7.43 15.98
C LEU A 91 -28.58 8.58 16.41
N LYS A 92 -28.40 9.78 15.83
CA LYS A 92 -29.31 10.90 16.08
C LYS A 92 -30.70 10.67 15.48
N GLU A 93 -30.77 9.87 14.42
CA GLU A 93 -32.02 9.38 13.82
C GLU A 93 -32.47 8.02 14.38
N GLN A 94 -31.95 7.53 15.52
CA GLN A 94 -32.39 6.26 16.11
C GLN A 94 -33.83 6.31 16.62
N LEU A 95 -34.76 6.12 15.69
CA LEU A 95 -35.73 5.05 15.85
C LEU A 95 -34.91 3.77 16.09
N THR A 96 -35.10 3.14 17.26
CA THR A 96 -34.46 1.89 17.65
C THR A 96 -34.41 0.91 16.47
N LEU A 97 -33.32 0.15 16.30
CA LEU A 97 -33.21 -0.91 15.27
C LEU A 97 -34.48 -1.78 15.21
N LEU A 98 -35.09 -2.01 16.36
CA LEU A 98 -36.40 -2.64 16.54
C LEU A 98 -37.51 -1.97 15.72
N LYS A 99 -37.66 -0.65 15.80
CA LYS A 99 -38.66 0.11 15.03
C LYS A 99 -38.42 0.03 13.53
N ARG A 100 -37.16 0.05 13.08
CA ARG A 100 -36.83 -0.13 11.66
C ARG A 100 -37.15 -1.54 11.18
N VAL A 101 -36.88 -2.55 12.00
CA VAL A 101 -37.28 -3.94 11.72
C VAL A 101 -38.81 -4.07 11.70
N ASP A 102 -39.51 -3.40 12.61
CA ASP A 102 -40.98 -3.38 12.64
C ASP A 102 -41.59 -2.64 11.44
N GLU A 103 -40.99 -1.55 10.99
CA GLU A 103 -41.36 -0.84 9.75
C GLU A 103 -41.13 -1.72 8.53
N ILE A 104 -39.94 -2.35 8.40
CA ILE A 104 -39.65 -3.29 7.31
C ILE A 104 -40.60 -4.49 7.36
N LYS A 105 -40.91 -5.01 8.56
CA LYS A 105 -41.88 -6.10 8.73
C LYS A 105 -43.28 -5.65 8.35
N LYS A 106 -43.67 -4.42 8.65
CA LYS A 106 -44.97 -3.85 8.28
C LYS A 106 -45.06 -3.63 6.76
N ASP A 107 -44.00 -3.14 6.14
CA ASP A 107 -43.89 -2.94 4.70
C ASP A 107 -43.87 -4.28 3.96
N PHE A 108 -43.13 -5.27 4.48
CA PHE A 108 -43.11 -6.64 3.95
C PHE A 108 -44.48 -7.32 4.06
N ASN A 109 -45.17 -7.16 5.20
CA ASN A 109 -46.52 -7.69 5.37
C ASN A 109 -47.57 -6.94 4.54
N ALA A 110 -47.38 -5.65 4.27
CA ALA A 110 -48.20 -4.91 3.33
C ALA A 110 -47.98 -5.41 1.90
N LEU A 111 -46.72 -5.68 1.51
CA LEU A 111 -46.37 -6.23 0.20
C LEU A 111 -46.93 -7.66 -0.01
N ILE A 112 -46.94 -8.47 1.04
CA ILE A 112 -47.57 -9.81 1.04
C ILE A 112 -49.09 -9.70 0.88
N ARG A 113 -49.73 -8.67 1.45
CA ARG A 113 -51.18 -8.45 1.32
C ARG A 113 -51.59 -7.86 -0.04
N ASP A 114 -50.74 -7.02 -0.64
CA ASP A 114 -51.15 -6.18 -1.77
C ASP A 114 -50.87 -6.75 -3.18
N GLY A 115 -50.07 -7.82 -3.36
CA GLY A 115 -49.82 -8.23 -4.76
C GLY A 115 -49.03 -9.49 -5.10
N ALA A 116 -48.75 -10.43 -4.21
CA ALA A 116 -48.01 -11.63 -4.61
C ALA A 116 -48.45 -12.90 -3.86
N ASP A 117 -49.54 -13.54 -4.30
CA ASP A 117 -49.87 -14.92 -3.90
C ASP A 117 -48.69 -15.89 -4.15
N GLY A 118 -47.87 -15.60 -5.17
CA GLY A 118 -46.62 -16.32 -5.43
C GLY A 118 -45.51 -16.10 -4.40
N LEU A 119 -45.48 -14.96 -3.69
CA LEU A 119 -44.52 -14.73 -2.60
C LEU A 119 -44.96 -15.46 -1.33
N LYS A 120 -46.26 -15.57 -1.09
CA LYS A 120 -46.81 -16.35 0.02
C LYS A 120 -46.57 -17.85 -0.19
N SER A 121 -46.79 -18.37 -1.39
CA SER A 121 -46.46 -19.76 -1.71
C SER A 121 -44.94 -20.00 -1.67
N PHE A 122 -44.13 -19.04 -2.13
CA PHE A 122 -42.68 -19.13 -2.00
C PHE A 122 -42.22 -19.11 -0.55
N LEU A 123 -42.83 -18.30 0.32
CA LEU A 123 -42.50 -18.26 1.75
C LEU A 123 -42.91 -19.55 2.46
N GLU A 124 -44.04 -20.15 2.07
CA GLU A 124 -44.50 -21.45 2.58
C GLU A 124 -43.60 -22.60 2.10
N ILE A 125 -43.17 -22.57 0.83
CA ILE A 125 -42.16 -23.50 0.29
C ILE A 125 -40.82 -23.25 0.97
N TYR A 126 -40.45 -21.99 1.21
CA TYR A 126 -39.21 -21.63 1.88
C TYR A 126 -39.24 -22.11 3.33
N ASP A 127 -40.34 -21.97 4.08
CA ASP A 127 -40.44 -22.52 5.44
C ASP A 127 -40.31 -24.06 5.43
N GLN A 128 -40.94 -24.74 4.47
CA GLN A 128 -40.80 -26.20 4.30
C GLN A 128 -39.38 -26.63 3.92
N VAL A 129 -38.67 -25.81 3.13
CA VAL A 129 -37.32 -26.07 2.64
C VAL A 129 -36.26 -25.40 3.53
N SER A 130 -36.66 -24.60 4.51
CA SER A 130 -35.76 -23.80 5.37
C SER A 130 -34.92 -24.70 6.25
N ASP A 131 -35.47 -25.83 6.67
CA ASP A 131 -34.73 -26.86 7.39
C ASP A 131 -33.64 -27.51 6.53
N LEU A 132 -33.84 -27.59 5.20
CA LEU A 132 -32.87 -28.11 4.22
C LEU A 132 -31.86 -27.06 3.72
N VAL A 133 -32.27 -25.78 3.70
CA VAL A 133 -31.48 -24.66 3.16
C VAL A 133 -30.72 -23.92 4.25
N SER A 134 -31.02 -24.16 5.54
CA SER A 134 -30.23 -23.59 6.62
C SER A 134 -28.83 -24.24 6.64
N PRO A 135 -27.76 -23.50 6.28
CA PRO A 135 -26.41 -24.06 6.13
C PRO A 135 -25.80 -24.53 7.47
N PHE A 136 -26.52 -24.33 8.58
CA PHE A 136 -26.09 -24.67 9.94
C PHE A 136 -26.69 -25.97 10.47
N LYS A 137 -27.75 -26.53 9.85
CA LYS A 137 -28.33 -27.81 10.25
C LYS A 137 -27.82 -28.98 9.40
N ASP A 138 -27.79 -28.79 8.07
CA ASP A 138 -27.31 -29.78 7.10
C ASP A 138 -26.03 -29.32 6.39
N SER A 139 -25.02 -28.88 7.16
CA SER A 139 -23.68 -28.85 6.59
C SER A 139 -23.32 -30.29 6.26
N ALA A 140 -22.90 -30.61 5.03
CA ALA A 140 -22.41 -31.93 4.64
C ALA A 140 -21.38 -32.50 5.66
N LEU A 141 -20.69 -31.62 6.38
CA LEU A 141 -19.79 -31.91 7.49
C LEU A 141 -20.46 -32.51 8.74
N ALA A 142 -21.72 -32.16 9.05
CA ALA A 142 -22.45 -32.70 10.20
C ALA A 142 -22.92 -34.14 9.94
N MET A 143 -23.37 -34.43 8.72
CA MET A 143 -23.74 -35.78 8.29
C MET A 143 -22.49 -36.69 8.18
N GLU A 144 -21.37 -36.21 7.61
CA GLU A 144 -20.09 -36.92 7.64
C GLU A 144 -19.59 -37.16 9.07
N ARG A 145 -19.71 -36.17 9.97
CA ARG A 145 -19.28 -36.32 11.37
C ARG A 145 -20.02 -37.43 12.12
N ALA A 146 -21.31 -37.64 11.80
CA ALA A 146 -22.16 -38.67 12.39
C ALA A 146 -21.98 -40.06 11.74
N ILE A 147 -21.62 -40.12 10.45
CA ILE A 147 -21.50 -41.39 9.69
C ILE A 147 -20.08 -41.97 9.74
N LEU A 148 -19.04 -41.14 9.82
CA LEU A 148 -17.66 -41.62 9.88
C LEU A 148 -17.29 -42.16 11.28
N THR A 149 -16.98 -43.46 11.34
CA THR A 149 -16.38 -44.10 12.50
C THR A 149 -15.04 -43.41 12.84
N PRO A 150 -14.65 -43.37 14.13
CA PRO A 150 -13.40 -42.73 14.55
C PRO A 150 -12.16 -43.35 13.86
N GLU A 151 -12.23 -44.62 13.49
CA GLU A 151 -11.19 -45.35 12.78
C GLU A 151 -11.02 -44.87 11.34
N ALA A 152 -12.13 -44.64 10.62
CA ALA A 152 -12.10 -44.07 9.28
C ALA A 152 -11.60 -42.62 9.27
N LYS A 153 -11.87 -41.84 10.34
CA LYS A 153 -11.29 -40.49 10.50
C LYS A 153 -9.78 -40.55 10.71
N ALA A 154 -9.29 -41.51 11.50
CA ALA A 154 -7.85 -41.71 11.70
C ALA A 154 -7.15 -42.13 10.40
N GLU A 155 -7.77 -43.01 9.61
CA GLU A 155 -7.25 -43.42 8.31
C GLU A 155 -7.19 -42.25 7.32
N ILE A 156 -8.24 -41.42 7.23
CA ILE A 156 -8.26 -40.21 6.38
C ILE A 156 -7.19 -39.21 6.82
N ILE A 157 -7.00 -39.00 8.12
CA ILE A 157 -5.95 -38.12 8.62
C ILE A 157 -4.56 -38.68 8.29
N CYS A 158 -4.35 -40.00 8.42
CA CYS A 158 -3.09 -40.62 8.05
C CYS A 158 -2.83 -40.57 6.55
N SER A 159 -3.86 -40.77 5.71
CA SER A 159 -3.73 -40.70 4.26
C SER A 159 -3.48 -39.27 3.77
N SER A 160 -4.02 -38.27 4.46
CA SER A 160 -3.85 -36.84 4.14
C SER A 160 -2.74 -36.14 4.95
N ALA A 161 -1.99 -36.87 5.76
CA ALA A 161 -1.02 -36.28 6.69
C ALA A 161 0.05 -35.42 5.99
N GLU A 162 0.55 -35.88 4.85
CA GLU A 162 1.55 -35.14 4.07
C GLU A 162 0.95 -33.89 3.42
N GLU A 163 -0.29 -33.98 2.91
CA GLU A 163 -1.00 -32.84 2.34
C GLU A 163 -1.29 -31.77 3.41
N LEU A 164 -1.72 -32.19 4.61
CA LEU A 164 -1.94 -31.30 5.75
C LEU A 164 -0.65 -30.62 6.19
N LYS A 165 0.49 -31.32 6.12
CA LYS A 165 1.80 -30.75 6.44
C LYS A 165 2.22 -29.68 5.43
N ILE A 166 2.02 -29.94 4.13
CA ILE A 166 2.26 -28.96 3.06
C ILE A 166 1.35 -27.74 3.24
N VAL A 167 0.06 -27.95 3.55
CA VAL A 167 -0.90 -26.88 3.80
C VAL A 167 -0.49 -26.06 5.04
N ALA A 168 -0.03 -26.71 6.11
CA ALA A 168 0.45 -26.01 7.30
C ALA A 168 1.71 -25.16 7.03
N GLU A 169 2.63 -25.67 6.22
CA GLU A 169 3.82 -24.93 5.80
C GLU A 169 3.46 -23.73 4.90
N ASN A 170 2.53 -23.93 3.96
CA ASN A 170 2.01 -22.84 3.13
C ASN A 170 1.27 -21.79 3.96
N LEU A 171 0.46 -22.20 4.95
CA LEU A 171 -0.22 -21.28 5.87
C LEU A 171 0.78 -20.48 6.71
N LYS A 172 1.87 -21.12 7.14
CA LYS A 172 2.96 -20.43 7.86
C LYS A 172 3.61 -19.38 6.97
N GLN A 173 3.93 -19.72 5.72
CA GLN A 173 4.48 -18.76 4.75
C GLN A 173 3.50 -17.61 4.46
N ILE A 174 2.20 -17.91 4.33
CA ILE A 174 1.16 -16.88 4.16
C ILE A 174 1.11 -15.95 5.38
N ASN A 175 1.20 -16.48 6.59
CA ASN A 175 1.16 -15.68 7.81
C ASN A 175 2.41 -14.78 7.93
N GLU A 176 3.60 -15.30 7.58
CA GLU A 176 4.84 -14.51 7.50
C GLU A 176 4.76 -13.39 6.44
N LEU A 177 4.09 -13.65 5.31
CA LEU A 177 3.88 -12.66 4.25
C LEU A 177 2.77 -11.66 4.58
N GLN A 178 1.82 -12.03 5.44
CA GLN A 178 0.70 -11.18 5.81
C GLN A 178 1.18 -9.93 6.55
N ASP A 179 2.18 -10.06 7.44
CA ASP A 179 2.78 -8.92 8.14
C ASP A 179 3.46 -7.92 7.17
N ILE A 180 3.99 -8.40 6.04
CA ILE A 180 4.61 -7.56 4.99
C ILE A 180 3.53 -6.86 4.14
N ILE A 181 2.42 -7.53 3.87
CA ILE A 181 1.30 -6.96 3.11
C ILE A 181 0.55 -5.92 3.95
N ASP A 182 0.43 -6.16 5.26
CA ASP A 182 -0.19 -5.24 6.21
C ASP A 182 0.73 -4.12 6.69
N ALA A 183 1.97 -4.10 6.20
CA ALA A 183 2.99 -3.15 6.59
C ALA A 183 2.51 -1.69 6.35
N PRO A 184 2.76 -0.78 7.32
CA PRO A 184 2.19 0.55 7.33
C PRO A 184 2.64 1.42 6.13
N GLU A 185 3.74 1.05 5.46
CA GLU A 185 4.27 1.74 4.28
C GLU A 185 3.33 1.60 3.07
N PHE A 186 2.58 0.50 2.98
CA PHE A 186 1.57 0.31 1.93
C PHE A 186 0.22 0.94 2.28
N LYS A 187 -0.02 1.22 3.58
CA LYS A 187 -1.22 1.91 4.09
C LYS A 187 -1.14 3.42 3.81
N GLY A 188 -1.18 3.77 2.54
CA GLY A 188 -1.08 5.16 2.08
C GLY A 188 -0.70 5.30 0.61
N LEU A 189 -0.38 4.18 -0.06
CA LEU A 189 0.03 4.17 -1.46
C LEU A 189 -1.05 4.77 -2.38
N ASP A 190 -2.33 4.50 -2.11
CA ASP A 190 -3.48 5.09 -2.83
C ASP A 190 -3.53 6.61 -2.74
N LYS A 191 -2.94 7.22 -1.70
CA LYS A 191 -2.83 8.67 -1.53
C LYS A 191 -1.57 9.24 -2.18
N LEU A 192 -0.52 8.43 -2.34
CA LEU A 192 0.73 8.82 -3.00
C LEU A 192 0.60 8.80 -4.53
N PHE A 193 -0.13 7.83 -5.11
CA PHE A 193 -0.37 7.76 -6.56
C PHE A 193 -0.87 9.08 -7.18
N PRO A 194 -1.93 9.73 -6.66
CA PRO A 194 -2.41 11.00 -7.21
C PRO A 194 -1.44 12.17 -6.97
N GLN A 195 -0.48 12.05 -6.05
CA GLN A 195 0.59 13.04 -5.85
C GLN A 195 1.77 12.82 -6.80
N ILE A 196 2.02 11.58 -7.23
CA ILE A 196 3.07 11.22 -8.19
C ILE A 196 2.67 11.61 -9.61
N THR A 197 1.40 11.43 -10.00
CA THR A 197 0.93 11.80 -11.35
C THR A 197 1.28 13.24 -11.78
N PRO A 198 1.06 14.30 -10.97
CA PRO A 198 1.46 15.65 -11.38
C PRO A 198 2.98 15.85 -11.41
N ILE A 199 3.74 15.10 -10.60
CA ILE A 199 5.22 15.14 -10.61
C ILE A 199 5.74 14.50 -11.90
N GLU A 200 5.15 13.37 -12.30
CA GLU A 200 5.49 12.67 -13.55
C GLU A 200 5.23 13.56 -14.77
N THR A 201 4.07 14.21 -14.84
CA THR A 201 3.75 15.16 -15.92
C THR A 201 4.75 16.32 -15.94
N LYS A 202 5.09 16.89 -14.78
CA LYS A 202 6.09 17.96 -14.71
C LYS A 202 7.48 17.48 -15.13
N ASN A 203 7.84 16.24 -14.83
CA ASN A 203 9.12 15.65 -15.25
C ASN A 203 9.16 15.48 -16.77
N ILE A 204 8.09 14.97 -17.38
CA ILE A 204 7.97 14.87 -18.84
C ILE A 204 8.15 16.26 -19.50
N ASP A 205 7.49 17.29 -18.97
CA ASP A 205 7.63 18.67 -19.47
C ASP A 205 9.05 19.21 -19.29
N GLN A 206 9.70 18.90 -18.17
CA GLN A 206 11.08 19.29 -17.92
C GLN A 206 12.03 18.61 -18.90
N VAL A 207 11.89 17.31 -19.13
CA VAL A 207 12.69 16.56 -20.11
C VAL A 207 12.51 17.15 -21.50
N ALA A 208 11.27 17.46 -21.91
CA ALA A 208 11.00 18.10 -23.21
C ALA A 208 11.72 19.45 -23.34
N LYS A 209 11.60 20.32 -22.33
CA LYS A 209 12.29 21.64 -22.32
C LYS A 209 13.81 21.52 -22.33
N THR A 210 14.34 20.53 -21.61
CA THR A 210 15.79 20.30 -21.52
C THR A 210 16.32 19.80 -22.87
N ASN A 211 15.59 18.93 -23.54
CA ASN A 211 15.93 18.47 -24.89
C ASN A 211 15.85 19.60 -25.91
N GLU A 212 14.82 20.46 -25.84
CA GLU A 212 14.71 21.63 -26.70
C GLU A 212 15.88 22.62 -26.48
N ALA A 213 16.23 22.90 -25.23
CA ALA A 213 17.37 23.74 -24.88
C ALA A 213 18.69 23.13 -25.37
N SER A 214 18.88 21.82 -25.19
CA SER A 214 20.05 21.09 -25.69
C SER A 214 20.14 21.19 -27.21
N ALA A 215 19.04 20.98 -27.94
CA ALA A 215 19.00 21.11 -29.39
C ALA A 215 19.35 22.54 -29.85
N ARG A 216 18.86 23.57 -29.14
CA ARG A 216 19.23 24.98 -29.42
C ARG A 216 20.72 25.24 -29.20
N ILE A 217 21.30 24.68 -28.15
CA ILE A 217 22.73 24.81 -27.87
C ILE A 217 23.55 24.11 -28.95
N THR A 218 23.19 22.88 -29.33
CA THR A 218 23.87 22.15 -30.41
C THR A 218 23.80 22.94 -31.72
N HIS A 219 22.61 23.45 -32.08
CA HIS A 219 22.46 24.26 -33.29
C HIS A 219 23.26 25.58 -33.23
N LEU A 220 23.39 26.20 -32.06
CA LEU A 220 24.24 27.38 -31.89
C LEU A 220 25.72 27.02 -32.05
N LEU A 221 26.13 25.87 -31.54
CA LEU A 221 27.49 25.35 -31.64
C LEU A 221 27.85 24.99 -33.08
N ASP A 222 26.91 24.41 -33.83
CA ASP A 222 27.05 24.14 -35.27
C ASP A 222 27.23 25.45 -36.05
N ARG A 223 26.38 26.45 -35.80
CA ARG A 223 26.52 27.78 -36.42
C ARG A 223 27.84 28.46 -36.07
N TYR A 224 28.31 28.31 -34.83
CA TYR A 224 29.60 28.83 -34.42
C TYR A 224 30.72 28.13 -35.19
N ASN A 225 30.66 26.81 -35.33
CA ASN A 225 31.62 26.03 -36.11
C ASN A 225 31.64 26.49 -37.58
N ASP A 226 30.47 26.69 -38.19
CA ASP A 226 30.36 27.23 -39.55
C ASP A 226 31.01 28.60 -39.69
N ILE A 227 30.76 29.51 -38.75
CA ILE A 227 31.38 30.85 -38.74
C ILE A 227 32.90 30.74 -38.63
N VAL A 228 33.41 29.86 -37.75
CA VAL A 228 34.85 29.63 -37.59
C VAL A 228 35.46 29.03 -38.86
N ASN A 229 34.77 28.12 -39.54
CA ASN A 229 35.23 27.54 -40.81
C ASN A 229 35.31 28.60 -41.91
N VAL A 230 34.27 29.43 -42.07
CA VAL A 230 34.27 30.55 -43.03
C VAL A 230 35.37 31.56 -42.70
N LEU A 231 35.54 31.92 -41.43
CA LEU A 231 36.60 32.83 -40.99
C LEU A 231 37.99 32.24 -41.33
N SER A 232 38.18 30.94 -41.10
CA SER A 232 39.42 30.23 -41.42
C SER A 232 39.68 30.22 -42.93
N GLU A 233 38.66 29.99 -43.75
CA GLU A 233 38.78 30.05 -45.21
C GLU A 233 39.13 31.47 -45.70
N ILE A 234 38.53 32.51 -45.12
CA ILE A 234 38.89 33.90 -45.42
C ILE A 234 40.36 34.17 -45.06
N PHE A 235 40.82 33.75 -43.88
CA PHE A 235 42.21 33.94 -43.49
C PHE A 235 43.18 33.20 -44.41
N ILE A 236 42.87 31.98 -44.82
CA ILE A 236 43.68 31.24 -45.81
C ILE A 236 43.70 31.98 -47.16
N SER A 237 42.55 32.50 -47.60
CA SER A 237 42.47 33.27 -48.86
C SER A 237 43.31 34.55 -48.80
N TRP A 238 43.30 35.25 -47.66
CA TRP A 238 44.09 36.45 -47.43
C TRP A 238 45.57 36.14 -47.37
N ASP A 239 45.98 35.05 -46.71
CA ASP A 239 47.37 34.60 -46.70
C ASP A 239 47.85 34.31 -48.12
N HIS A 240 47.04 33.65 -48.95
CA HIS A 240 47.38 33.40 -50.35
C HIS A 240 47.52 34.69 -51.16
N ILE A 241 46.61 35.65 -51.00
CA ILE A 241 46.69 36.96 -51.67
C ILE A 241 47.95 37.72 -51.21
N LEU A 242 48.26 37.70 -49.92
CA LEU A 242 49.40 38.43 -49.37
C LEU A 242 50.71 37.78 -49.83
N SER A 243 50.80 36.46 -49.81
CA SER A 243 51.96 35.70 -50.27
C SER A 243 52.22 35.88 -51.78
N THR A 244 51.15 35.94 -52.60
CA THR A 244 51.30 36.25 -54.04
C THR A 244 51.73 37.69 -54.29
N LEU A 245 51.27 38.64 -53.48
CA LEU A 245 51.67 40.04 -53.56
C LEU A 245 53.15 40.21 -53.16
N ASP A 246 53.58 39.56 -52.07
CA ASP A 246 54.99 39.53 -51.64
C ASP A 246 55.90 38.87 -52.67
N ALA A 247 55.45 37.78 -53.31
CA ALA A 247 56.19 37.13 -54.39
C ALA A 247 56.36 38.07 -55.61
N ASN A 248 55.30 38.82 -55.97
CA ASN A 248 55.34 39.79 -57.05
C ASN A 248 56.25 40.99 -56.73
N ILE A 249 56.18 41.53 -55.51
CA ILE A 249 57.09 42.59 -55.05
C ILE A 249 58.54 42.09 -55.09
N SER A 250 58.80 40.90 -54.54
CA SER A 250 60.13 40.30 -54.55
C SER A 250 60.67 40.07 -55.97
N ALA A 251 59.80 39.76 -56.94
CA ALA A 251 60.17 39.63 -58.34
C ALA A 251 60.50 41.00 -58.98
N LEU A 252 59.71 42.03 -58.69
CA LEU A 252 59.97 43.41 -59.14
C LEU A 252 61.26 43.98 -58.54
N GLU A 253 61.53 43.74 -57.25
CA GLU A 253 62.77 44.15 -56.60
C GLU A 253 63.99 43.47 -57.24
N ARG A 254 63.90 42.17 -57.53
CA ARG A 254 64.95 41.45 -58.26
C ARG A 254 65.15 41.97 -59.69
N ALA A 255 64.10 42.39 -60.37
CA ALA A 255 64.18 43.00 -61.70
C ALA A 255 64.80 44.41 -61.66
N LYS A 256 64.56 45.17 -60.58
CA LYS A 256 65.11 46.51 -60.38
C LYS A 256 66.58 46.51 -59.90
N ALA A 257 67.01 45.44 -59.24
CA ALA A 257 68.38 45.28 -58.74
C ALA A 257 69.37 44.76 -59.81
N ARG A 258 68.91 44.46 -61.03
CA ARG A 258 69.75 44.18 -62.20
C ARG A 258 69.87 45.42 -63.08
#